data_AF-A0A7S0JGE6-F1
#
_entry.id   AF-A0A7S0JGE6-F1
#
_cell.length_a   1.000
_cell.length_b   1.000
_cell.length_c   1.000
_cell.angle_alpha   90.00
_cell.angle_beta   90.00
_cell.angle_gamma   90.00
#
_symmetry.space_group_name_H-M   'P 1'
#
loop_
_entity.id
_entity.type
_entity.pdbx_description
1 polymer ?
#
loop_
_entity_poly.entity_id
_entity_poly.type
_entity_poly.pdbx_seq_one_letter_code
_entity_poly.pdbx_strand_id
1 'polypeptide(L)'
;LEEGRDNALTIWLALDEADTENGCITYVRGSAHSVVGASPLRTHDFSSVKGFSQQIIDYDFSTTGRDGSREIAATAQPGDLLLHHSMMIHRAEHNKSASRHRRAIGAIFYGVSACVDERRYDARQREIRRRAELLDGQTTRSSTPSTMLDRCPNSNIP
;
A
#
# COMPACT_ATOMS: atom_id res chain seq x y z
N LEU A 1 -26.12 -6.54 -5.76
CA LEU A 1 -24.83 -7.09 -6.21
C LEU A 1 -23.96 -5.90 -6.59
N GLU A 2 -22.67 -5.95 -6.25
CA GLU A 2 -21.63 -4.89 -6.35
C GLU A 2 -21.30 -4.22 -5.00
N GLU A 3 -20.83 -5.05 -4.06
CA GLU A 3 -19.93 -4.54 -3.02
C GLU A 3 -18.63 -4.08 -3.68
N GLY A 4 -18.14 -2.92 -3.25
CA GLY A 4 -17.05 -2.17 -3.88
C GLY A 4 -15.83 -3.04 -4.18
N ARG A 5 -15.55 -3.18 -5.48
CA ARG A 5 -14.33 -3.82 -5.95
C ARG A 5 -13.17 -2.87 -5.70
N ASP A 6 -12.13 -3.35 -5.02
CA ASP A 6 -10.89 -2.60 -4.78
C ASP A 6 -10.11 -2.42 -6.10
N ASN A 7 -10.59 -1.54 -6.97
CA ASN A 7 -10.06 -1.34 -8.33
C ASN A 7 -8.89 -0.36 -8.32
N ALA A 8 -7.82 -0.69 -7.61
CA ALA A 8 -6.60 0.11 -7.61
C ALA A 8 -5.35 -0.77 -7.68
N LEU A 9 -4.31 -0.24 -8.32
CA LEU A 9 -2.99 -0.86 -8.36
C LEU A 9 -1.94 0.20 -8.05
N THR A 10 -0.82 -0.25 -7.51
CA THR A 10 0.37 0.56 -7.33
C THR A 10 1.46 0.02 -8.23
N ILE A 11 2.14 0.93 -8.92
CA ILE A 11 3.40 0.62 -9.61
C ILE A 11 4.57 1.06 -8.74
N TRP A 12 5.65 0.31 -8.81
CA TRP A 12 6.92 0.60 -8.17
C TRP A 12 8.02 0.40 -9.21
N LEU A 13 8.55 1.51 -9.73
CA LEU A 13 9.63 1.52 -10.72
C LEU A 13 10.97 1.61 -9.98
N ALA A 14 11.80 0.58 -10.13
CA ALA A 14 13.14 0.54 -9.54
C ALA A 14 14.05 1.57 -10.23
N LEU A 15 14.69 2.45 -9.44
CA LEU A 15 15.76 3.33 -9.92
C LEU A 15 17.15 2.81 -9.53
N ASP A 16 17.21 2.02 -8.46
CA ASP A 16 18.39 1.28 -8.01
C ASP A 16 18.08 -0.22 -8.03
N GLU A 17 19.12 -1.04 -8.01
CA GLU A 17 18.97 -2.48 -7.74
C GLU A 17 18.32 -2.68 -6.37
N ALA A 18 17.37 -3.61 -6.29
CA ALA A 18 16.67 -3.97 -5.07
C ALA A 18 16.71 -5.49 -4.86
N ASP A 19 17.23 -5.90 -3.72
CA ASP A 19 17.34 -7.30 -3.31
C ASP A 19 17.03 -7.46 -1.80
N THR A 20 17.19 -8.68 -1.28
CA THR A 20 16.88 -8.96 0.12
C THR A 20 17.81 -8.27 1.13
N GLU A 21 19.00 -7.81 0.72
CA GLU A 21 19.93 -7.07 1.58
C GLU A 21 19.45 -5.61 1.76
N ASN A 22 19.12 -4.93 0.66
CA ASN A 22 18.67 -3.53 0.73
C ASN A 22 17.14 -3.37 0.86
N GLY A 23 16.41 -4.48 0.90
CA GLY A 23 15.00 -4.55 1.28
C GLY A 23 14.04 -4.43 0.10
N CYS A 24 14.20 -5.25 -0.93
CA CYS A 24 13.21 -5.39 -1.99
C CYS A 24 11.79 -5.61 -1.45
N ILE A 25 10.78 -5.38 -2.30
CA ILE A 25 9.40 -5.64 -1.91
C ILE A 25 9.22 -7.14 -1.71
N THR A 26 8.55 -7.51 -0.62
CA THR A 26 8.11 -8.89 -0.35
C THR A 26 6.60 -8.93 -0.42
N TYR A 27 6.06 -9.83 -1.25
CA TYR A 27 4.63 -10.05 -1.42
C TYR A 27 4.17 -11.32 -0.70
N VAL A 28 2.95 -11.32 -0.17
CA VAL A 28 2.30 -12.55 0.31
C VAL A 28 1.46 -13.13 -0.83
N ARG A 29 1.90 -14.26 -1.39
CA ARG A 29 1.21 -14.91 -2.51
C ARG A 29 -0.24 -15.26 -2.16
N GLY A 30 -1.16 -14.90 -3.06
CA GLY A 30 -2.59 -15.18 -2.93
C GLY A 30 -3.35 -14.21 -2.01
N SER A 31 -2.69 -13.21 -1.43
CA SER A 31 -3.34 -12.25 -0.52
C SER A 31 -4.28 -11.26 -1.21
N ALA A 32 -4.11 -11.03 -2.52
CA ALA A 32 -4.91 -10.08 -3.29
C ALA A 32 -6.35 -10.56 -3.57
N HIS A 33 -6.59 -11.88 -3.57
CA HIS A 33 -7.90 -12.45 -3.86
C HIS A 33 -8.77 -12.49 -2.61
N SER A 34 -9.60 -11.47 -2.44
CA SER A 34 -10.89 -11.62 -1.77
C SER A 34 -11.79 -12.47 -2.69
N VAL A 35 -11.73 -13.80 -2.53
CA VAL A 35 -12.84 -14.67 -2.96
C VAL A 35 -14.11 -14.10 -2.31
N VAL A 36 -15.25 -14.14 -2.99
CA VAL A 36 -16.54 -13.77 -2.37
C VAL A 36 -16.69 -14.58 -1.06
N GLY A 37 -16.62 -13.90 0.08
CA GLY A 37 -16.59 -14.51 1.41
C GLY A 37 -15.21 -14.75 2.07
N ALA A 38 -14.10 -14.32 1.46
CA ALA A 38 -12.74 -14.44 2.01
C ALA A 38 -12.16 -13.08 2.45
N SER A 39 -11.63 -13.12 3.68
CA SER A 39 -11.14 -12.07 4.60
C SER A 39 -11.37 -10.59 4.25
N PRO A 40 -12.05 -9.82 5.13
CA PRO A 40 -12.06 -8.37 5.04
C PRO A 40 -10.62 -7.82 5.12
N LEU A 41 -10.43 -6.58 4.66
CA LEU A 41 -9.21 -5.81 4.87
C LEU A 41 -8.66 -6.07 6.29
N ARG A 42 -7.44 -6.60 6.35
CA ARG A 42 -6.79 -6.98 7.62
C ARG A 42 -6.71 -5.74 8.52
N THR A 43 -6.78 -5.92 9.82
CA THR A 43 -6.68 -4.79 10.75
C THR A 43 -5.28 -4.19 10.69
N HIS A 44 -5.21 -2.89 10.39
CA HIS A 44 -3.96 -2.15 10.34
C HIS A 44 -3.79 -1.23 11.55
N ASP A 45 -2.55 -1.04 11.97
CA ASP A 45 -2.15 0.03 12.89
C ASP A 45 -1.01 0.88 12.31
N PHE A 46 -0.60 1.94 12.99
CA PHE A 46 0.51 2.80 12.56
C PHE A 46 1.84 2.08 12.80
N SER A 47 2.73 2.07 11.81
CA SER A 47 4.01 1.37 11.93
C SER A 47 5.10 2.19 12.64
N SER A 48 4.88 3.49 12.88
CA SER A 48 5.90 4.49 13.28
C SER A 48 7.04 4.75 12.29
N VAL A 49 7.06 4.06 11.14
CA VAL A 49 8.09 4.25 10.10
C VAL A 49 7.67 5.35 9.12
N LYS A 50 8.52 6.37 8.99
CA LYS A 50 8.32 7.46 8.03
C LYS A 50 8.23 6.93 6.60
N GLY A 51 7.15 7.26 5.90
CA GLY A 51 6.88 6.79 4.53
C GLY A 51 6.20 5.42 4.45
N PHE A 52 6.04 4.71 5.57
CA PHE A 52 5.36 3.41 5.63
C PHE A 52 4.29 3.46 6.72
N SER A 53 3.19 4.18 6.49
CA SER A 53 2.29 4.60 7.57
C SER A 53 1.45 3.49 8.24
N GLN A 54 1.54 2.23 7.80
CA GLN A 54 0.68 1.15 8.28
C GLN A 54 1.42 -0.19 8.43
N GLN A 55 0.96 -0.98 9.39
CA GLN A 55 1.35 -2.38 9.61
C GLN A 55 0.11 -3.23 9.89
N ILE A 56 0.15 -4.52 9.55
CA ILE A 56 -0.88 -5.49 9.94
C ILE A 56 -0.57 -5.97 11.36
N ILE A 57 -1.53 -5.85 12.27
CA ILE A 57 -1.31 -6.10 13.71
C ILE A 57 -0.99 -7.57 13.98
N ASP A 58 -1.63 -8.48 13.26
CA ASP A 58 -1.50 -9.93 13.42
C ASP A 58 -0.76 -10.58 12.24
N TYR A 59 0.25 -9.89 11.70
CA TYR A 59 1.10 -10.44 10.64
C TYR A 59 1.92 -11.63 11.15
N ASP A 60 1.81 -12.78 10.51
CA ASP A 60 2.53 -13.99 10.91
C ASP A 60 3.87 -14.13 10.18
N PHE A 61 4.96 -13.75 10.85
CA PHE A 61 6.33 -13.84 10.33
C PHE A 61 6.91 -15.25 10.29
N SER A 62 6.21 -16.27 10.81
CA SER A 62 6.72 -17.64 10.79
C SER A 62 6.83 -18.19 9.36
N THR A 63 7.94 -18.88 9.05
CA THR A 63 8.15 -19.53 7.74
C THR A 63 7.18 -20.69 7.48
N THR A 64 6.51 -21.19 8.52
CA THR A 64 5.43 -22.18 8.44
C THR A 64 4.06 -21.57 8.71
N GLY A 65 4.03 -20.26 8.96
CA GLY A 65 2.86 -19.49 9.37
C GLY A 65 1.93 -19.13 8.23
N ARG A 66 0.84 -18.42 8.56
CA ARG A 66 -0.14 -17.98 7.56
C ARG A 66 0.51 -17.08 6.52
N ASP A 67 1.32 -16.10 6.90
CA ASP A 67 1.80 -15.09 5.94
C ASP A 67 3.23 -15.42 5.48
N GLY A 68 4.15 -15.66 6.42
CA GLY A 68 5.56 -15.96 6.14
C GLY A 68 5.79 -17.17 5.22
N SER A 69 4.96 -18.22 5.29
CA SER A 69 5.07 -19.38 4.37
C SER A 69 4.74 -19.08 2.91
N ARG A 70 4.14 -17.91 2.63
CA ARG A 70 3.74 -17.46 1.29
C ARG A 70 4.49 -16.21 0.83
N GLU A 71 5.49 -15.77 1.57
CA GLU A 71 6.30 -14.62 1.19
C GLU A 71 7.16 -14.91 -0.03
N ILE A 72 7.18 -13.95 -0.95
CA ILE A 72 8.02 -13.96 -2.15
C ILE A 72 8.74 -12.62 -2.22
N ALA A 73 10.07 -12.67 -2.16
CA ALA A 73 10.92 -11.51 -2.42
C ALA A 73 10.90 -11.18 -3.92
N ALA A 74 10.49 -9.97 -4.27
CA ALA A 74 10.49 -9.44 -5.62
C ALA A 74 11.71 -8.55 -5.81
N THR A 75 12.84 -9.17 -6.18
CA THR A 75 14.06 -8.45 -6.55
C THR A 75 13.85 -7.70 -7.86
N ALA A 76 14.51 -6.55 -8.02
CA ALA A 76 14.34 -5.69 -9.19
C ALA A 76 15.67 -5.04 -9.58
N GLN A 77 15.90 -4.89 -10.88
CA GLN A 77 16.99 -4.11 -11.45
C GLN A 77 16.49 -2.71 -11.85
N PRO A 78 17.37 -1.71 -11.98
CA PRO A 78 16.97 -0.39 -12.46
C PRO A 78 16.19 -0.48 -13.79
N GLY A 79 14.98 0.09 -13.81
CA GLY A 79 14.07 0.00 -14.94
C GLY A 79 12.97 -1.06 -14.82
N ASP A 80 13.10 -2.01 -13.89
CA ASP A 80 12.04 -2.98 -13.62
C ASP A 80 10.83 -2.32 -12.97
N LEU A 81 9.64 -2.70 -13.44
CA LEU A 81 8.36 -2.22 -12.93
C LEU A 81 7.65 -3.33 -12.18
N LEU A 82 7.51 -3.19 -10.86
CA LEU A 82 6.70 -4.08 -10.03
C LEU A 82 5.30 -3.51 -9.88
N LEU A 83 4.28 -4.34 -10.10
CA LEU A 83 2.87 -3.96 -9.96
C LEU A 83 2.22 -4.80 -8.87
N HIS A 84 1.43 -4.17 -8.01
CA HIS A 84 0.62 -4.89 -7.04
C HIS A 84 -0.78 -4.30 -6.91
N HIS A 85 -1.74 -5.20 -6.74
CA HIS A 85 -3.12 -4.87 -6.45
C HIS A 85 -3.22 -4.20 -5.07
N SER A 86 -4.18 -3.29 -4.88
CA SER A 86 -4.39 -2.56 -3.61
C SER A 86 -4.59 -3.47 -2.39
N MET A 87 -5.19 -4.65 -2.61
CA MET A 87 -5.41 -5.67 -1.58
C MET A 87 -4.26 -6.67 -1.40
N MET A 88 -3.22 -6.60 -2.24
CA MET A 88 -2.06 -7.47 -2.09
C MET A 88 -1.25 -7.05 -0.86
N ILE A 89 -1.12 -7.95 0.11
CA ILE A 89 -0.23 -7.75 1.26
C ILE A 89 1.20 -7.70 0.73
N HIS A 90 1.88 -6.61 1.04
CA HIS A 90 3.27 -6.37 0.68
C HIS A 90 3.99 -5.66 1.82
N ARG A 91 5.29 -5.90 1.93
CA ARG A 91 6.17 -5.26 2.92
C ARG A 91 7.54 -5.01 2.30
N ALA A 92 8.35 -4.20 2.96
CA ALA A 92 9.75 -4.03 2.61
C ALA A 92 10.56 -3.95 3.91
N GLU A 93 11.72 -4.59 3.93
CA GLU A 93 12.64 -4.51 5.08
C GLU A 93 13.41 -3.19 5.09
N HIS A 94 14.02 -2.92 6.25
CA HIS A 94 15.07 -1.91 6.36
C HIS A 94 16.25 -2.27 5.46
N ASN A 95 16.84 -1.25 4.85
CA ASN A 95 18.04 -1.41 4.03
C ASN A 95 19.24 -1.69 4.93
N LYS A 96 19.78 -2.91 4.88
CA LYS A 96 20.94 -3.33 5.67
C LYS A 96 22.27 -3.10 4.96
N SER A 97 22.25 -2.65 3.71
CA SER A 97 23.46 -2.36 2.95
C SER A 97 24.17 -1.15 3.53
N ALA A 98 25.50 -1.22 3.61
CA ALA A 98 26.32 -0.13 4.11
C ALA A 98 26.39 1.08 3.15
N SER A 99 26.18 0.85 1.85
CA SER A 99 26.44 1.87 0.82
C SER A 99 25.41 1.93 -0.31
N ARG A 100 24.56 0.91 -0.49
CA ARG A 100 23.57 0.89 -1.58
C ARG A 100 22.30 1.60 -1.17
N HIS A 101 21.73 2.36 -2.10
CA HIS A 101 20.39 2.92 -1.96
C HIS A 101 19.34 1.98 -2.56
N ARG A 102 18.06 2.26 -2.29
CA ARG A 102 16.89 1.58 -2.85
C ARG A 102 15.86 2.61 -3.29
N ARG A 103 16.22 3.48 -4.24
CA ARG A 103 15.33 4.51 -4.77
C ARG A 103 14.34 3.91 -5.74
N ALA A 104 13.12 4.45 -5.73
CA ALA A 104 12.07 4.05 -6.64
C ALA A 104 11.03 5.15 -6.83
N ILE A 105 10.28 5.05 -7.91
CA ILE A 105 9.09 5.87 -8.15
C ILE A 105 7.86 5.01 -7.88
N GLY A 106 7.04 5.46 -6.94
CA GLY A 106 5.73 4.88 -6.65
C GLY A 106 4.63 5.73 -7.27
N ALA A 107 3.66 5.09 -7.92
CA ALA A 107 2.42 5.74 -8.34
C ALA A 107 1.23 4.81 -8.15
N ILE A 108 0.09 5.38 -7.74
CA ILE A 108 -1.15 4.66 -7.50
C ILE A 108 -2.12 5.00 -8.63
N PHE A 109 -2.73 3.97 -9.22
CA PHE A 109 -3.70 4.08 -10.29
C PHE A 109 -5.03 3.51 -9.81
N TYR A 110 -6.11 4.20 -10.15
CA TYR A 110 -7.47 3.79 -9.86
C TYR A 110 -8.16 3.46 -11.17
N GLY A 111 -8.92 2.37 -11.20
CA GLY A 111 -9.78 2.04 -12.33
C GLY A 111 -10.83 3.13 -12.51
N VAL A 112 -11.28 3.34 -13.75
CA VAL A 112 -12.33 4.33 -14.06
C VAL A 112 -13.63 4.03 -13.29
N SER A 113 -13.86 2.77 -12.95
CA SER A 113 -15.00 2.31 -12.14
C SER A 113 -14.79 2.46 -10.62
N ALA A 114 -13.62 2.93 -10.16
CA ALA A 114 -13.37 3.12 -8.75
C ALA A 114 -14.17 4.32 -8.23
N CYS A 115 -15.04 4.09 -7.25
CA CYS A 115 -15.74 5.14 -6.53
C CYS A 115 -15.18 5.25 -5.11
N VAL A 116 -14.96 6.49 -4.67
CA VAL A 116 -14.50 6.76 -3.31
C VAL A 116 -15.67 6.66 -2.34
N ASP A 117 -15.53 5.86 -1.28
CA ASP A 117 -16.39 5.96 -0.10
C ASP A 117 -15.96 7.18 0.71
N GLU A 118 -16.61 8.31 0.49
CA GLU A 118 -16.29 9.59 1.14
C GLU A 118 -16.29 9.48 2.67
N ARG A 119 -17.23 8.71 3.23
CA ARG A 119 -17.38 8.57 4.68
C ARG A 119 -16.20 7.82 5.28
N ARG A 120 -15.75 6.74 4.64
CA ARG A 120 -14.54 5.99 5.03
C ARG A 120 -13.27 6.81 4.81
N TYR A 121 -13.17 7.51 3.69
CA TYR A 121 -12.05 8.39 3.38
C TYR A 121 -11.88 9.47 4.46
N ASP A 122 -12.94 10.20 4.79
CA ASP A 122 -12.92 11.27 5.78
C ASP A 122 -12.60 10.76 7.19
N ALA A 123 -13.16 9.61 7.57
CA ALA A 123 -12.82 8.96 8.84
C ALA A 123 -11.33 8.61 8.90
N ARG A 124 -10.76 8.08 7.80
CA ARG A 124 -9.34 7.75 7.72
C ARG A 124 -8.46 8.99 7.76
N GLN A 125 -8.82 10.06 7.06
CA GLN A 125 -8.08 11.33 7.06
C GLN A 125 -8.06 11.99 8.45
N ARG A 126 -9.18 11.95 9.18
CA ARG A 126 -9.22 12.41 10.58
C ARG A 126 -8.28 11.61 11.46
N GLU A 127 -8.26 10.29 11.31
CA GLU A 127 -7.37 9.42 12.08
C GLU A 127 -5.89 9.68 11.77
N ILE A 128 -5.53 9.84 10.49
CA ILE A 128 -4.16 10.18 10.09
C ILE A 128 -3.73 11.52 10.70
N ARG A 129 -4.58 12.55 10.64
CA ARG A 129 -4.28 13.86 11.25
C ARG A 129 -4.07 13.77 12.75
N ARG A 130 -4.99 13.11 13.45
CA ARG A 130 -4.89 12.88 14.91
C ARG A 130 -3.59 12.18 15.28
N ARG A 131 -3.17 11.19 14.50
CA ARG A 131 -1.90 10.47 14.73
C ARG A 131 -0.68 11.31 14.37
N ALA A 132 -0.74 12.12 13.31
CA ALA A 132 0.35 13.02 12.93
C ALA A 132 0.62 14.10 13.99
N GLU A 133 -0.42 14.58 14.67
CA GLU A 133 -0.29 15.52 15.81
C GLU A 133 0.47 14.92 17.00
N LEU A 134 0.47 13.58 17.13
CA LEU A 134 1.19 12.87 18.20
C LEU A 134 2.65 12.56 17.84
N LEU A 135 3.09 12.86 16.62
CA LEU A 135 4.42 12.55 16.11
C LEU A 135 5.25 13.82 15.96
N ASP A 136 6.21 14.00 16.87
CA ASP A 136 7.09 15.16 16.85
C ASP A 136 7.89 15.20 15.53
N GLY A 137 7.85 16.32 14.81
CA GLY A 137 8.59 16.54 13.55
C GLY A 137 7.89 16.17 12.23
N GLN A 138 6.59 15.83 12.20
CA GLN A 138 5.84 15.58 10.94
C GLN A 138 5.05 16.80 10.42
N THR A 139 4.88 17.86 11.22
CA THR A 139 3.93 18.97 10.98
C THR A 139 4.46 20.16 10.16
N THR A 140 5.53 20.00 9.37
CA THR A 140 6.09 21.12 8.59
C THR A 140 5.97 20.91 7.07
N ARG A 141 4.73 20.90 6.54
CA ARG A 141 4.44 21.42 5.18
C ARG A 141 2.95 21.62 4.93
N SER A 142 2.63 22.89 4.63
CA SER A 142 1.46 23.47 3.97
C SER A 142 0.38 22.51 3.47
N SER A 143 -0.81 22.62 4.06
CA SER A 143 -2.08 22.10 3.56
C SER A 143 -2.49 22.82 2.26
N THR A 144 -2.09 22.30 1.11
CA THR A 144 -2.78 22.59 -0.15
C THR A 144 -3.88 21.53 -0.32
N PRO A 145 -5.16 21.89 -0.47
CA PRO A 145 -6.21 20.92 -0.69
C PRO A 145 -5.94 20.20 -2.02
N SER A 146 -5.81 18.87 -1.98
CA SER A 146 -5.87 18.06 -3.19
C SER A 146 -7.25 18.24 -3.79
N THR A 147 -7.31 18.76 -5.02
CA THR A 147 -8.55 18.86 -5.79
C THR A 147 -9.22 17.50 -5.83
N MET A 148 -10.52 17.48 -5.53
CA MET A 148 -11.39 16.32 -5.57
C MET A 148 -11.13 15.51 -6.85
N LEU A 149 -10.89 14.21 -6.72
CA LEU A 149 -11.07 13.29 -7.82
C LEU A 149 -12.53 13.39 -8.27
N ASP A 150 -12.75 13.56 -9.57
CA ASP A 150 -14.07 13.79 -10.13
C ASP A 150 -15.06 12.71 -9.68
N ARG A 151 -16.26 13.19 -9.33
CA ARG A 151 -17.41 12.37 -8.92
C ARG A 151 -17.66 11.30 -9.97
N CYS A 152 -18.03 10.08 -9.53
CA CYS A 152 -18.45 9.01 -10.42
C CYS A 152 -19.49 9.56 -11.42
N PRO A 153 -19.18 9.60 -12.73
CA PRO A 153 -20.16 10.03 -13.71
C PRO A 153 -21.32 9.04 -13.68
N ASN A 154 -22.54 9.56 -13.56
CA ASN A 154 -23.75 8.76 -13.74
C ASN A 154 -23.63 7.99 -15.06
N SER A 155 -23.46 6.67 -14.97
CA SER A 155 -23.44 5.78 -16.12
C SER A 155 -24.87 5.65 -16.67
N ASN A 156 -25.31 6.66 -17.41
CA ASN A 156 -26.31 6.51 -18.45
C ASN A 156 -25.56 6.44 -19.77
N ILE A 157 -25.22 5.21 -20.20
CA ILE A 157 -24.81 4.89 -21.56
C ILE A 157 -25.53 3.56 -21.90
N PRO A 158 -26.15 3.44 -23.09
CA PRO A 158 -27.33 2.61 -23.37
C PRO A 158 -27.11 1.09 -23.40
#